data_AF-A0AAD7EK76-F1
#
_entry.id   AF-A0AAD7EK76-F1
#
_cell.length_a   1.000
_cell.length_b   1.000
_cell.length_c   1.000
_cell.angle_alpha   90.00
_cell.angle_beta   90.00
_cell.angle_gamma   90.00
#
_symmetry.space_group_name_H-M   'P 1'
#
loop_
_entity.id
_entity.type
_entity.pdbx_description
1 polymer ?
#
loop_
_entity_poly.entity_id
_entity_poly.type
_entity_poly.pdbx_seq_one_letter_code
_entity_poly.pdbx_strand_id
1 'polypeptide(L)'
;MDGFNPNCPHCVEEHVHQTLNADAPSAPSHRYSTSDPKETLRQCQYCFKSKGAGVTLQRCGTYEIDIYCSKACQRAARKTHKAKCAIDRAHIQRLSTTSINVPKGLRAFSSKHRLTIAEAGVRALGIFGEPTRAERDVLPVLLRPRLDSPRVETTFWVTATHVAPLANFPRAEEMREQLKLSSDANRRSGMAGGLFVVLMKIGQRDYDRCAGGIS
;
A
#
# COMPACT_ATOMS: atom_id res chain seq x y z
N MET A 1 -26.08 5.07 -21.33
CA MET A 1 -25.03 5.33 -20.32
C MET A 1 -25.33 4.35 -19.21
N ASP A 2 -24.82 3.13 -19.37
CA ASP A 2 -25.46 1.96 -18.76
C ASP A 2 -24.80 1.62 -17.43
N GLY A 3 -25.58 1.74 -16.35
CA GLY A 3 -25.77 0.67 -15.38
C GLY A 3 -24.61 0.16 -14.50
N PHE A 4 -23.47 0.83 -14.36
CA PHE A 4 -22.46 0.40 -13.39
C PHE A 4 -23.01 0.50 -11.96
N ASN A 5 -23.35 -0.65 -11.36
CA ASN A 5 -23.73 -0.74 -9.95
C ASN A 5 -22.50 -1.14 -9.11
N PRO A 6 -21.87 -0.20 -8.38
CA PRO A 6 -20.67 -0.49 -7.57
C PRO A 6 -20.95 -1.44 -6.39
N ASN A 7 -22.22 -1.69 -6.07
CA ASN A 7 -22.63 -2.63 -5.02
C ASN A 7 -22.96 -4.03 -5.57
N CYS A 8 -22.92 -4.23 -6.89
CA CYS A 8 -23.10 -5.55 -7.49
C CYS A 8 -21.73 -6.23 -7.62
N PRO A 9 -21.48 -7.35 -6.92
CA PRO A 9 -20.21 -8.07 -7.01
C PRO A 9 -19.83 -8.42 -8.46
N HIS A 10 -20.80 -8.82 -9.28
CA HIS A 10 -20.58 -9.11 -10.70
C HIS A 10 -20.22 -7.90 -11.56
N CYS A 11 -20.80 -6.72 -11.31
CA CYS A 11 -20.42 -5.51 -12.06
C CYS A 11 -19.02 -5.03 -11.67
N VAL A 12 -18.63 -5.22 -10.40
CA VAL A 12 -17.27 -4.93 -9.95
C VAL A 12 -16.28 -5.91 -10.57
N GLU A 13 -16.62 -7.20 -10.61
CA GLU A 13 -15.82 -8.22 -11.29
C GLU A 13 -15.69 -7.93 -12.79
N GLU A 14 -16.79 -7.65 -13.50
CA GLU A 14 -16.80 -7.42 -14.94
C GLU A 14 -16.03 -6.13 -15.32
N HIS A 15 -16.16 -5.06 -14.55
CA HIS A 15 -15.39 -3.83 -14.76
C HIS A 15 -13.90 -4.03 -14.44
N VAL A 16 -13.59 -4.82 -13.42
CA VAL A 16 -12.23 -5.28 -13.15
C VAL A 16 -11.73 -6.11 -14.34
N HIS A 17 -12.51 -7.04 -14.89
CA HIS A 17 -12.10 -7.84 -16.06
C HIS A 17 -11.81 -6.99 -17.31
N GLN A 18 -12.65 -5.99 -17.61
CA GLN A 18 -12.42 -5.10 -18.76
C GLN A 18 -11.15 -4.26 -18.59
N THR A 19 -10.90 -3.70 -17.41
CA THR A 19 -9.66 -2.95 -17.12
C THR A 19 -8.43 -3.86 -17.05
N LEU A 20 -8.60 -5.16 -16.79
CA LEU A 20 -7.53 -6.15 -16.80
C LEU A 20 -7.12 -6.62 -18.20
N ASN A 21 -7.90 -6.37 -19.24
CA ASN A 21 -7.51 -6.72 -20.61
C ASN A 21 -6.83 -5.58 -21.37
N ALA A 22 -6.76 -4.40 -20.77
CA ALA A 22 -6.02 -3.29 -21.35
C ALA A 22 -4.51 -3.59 -21.39
N ASP A 23 -3.90 -3.32 -22.54
CA ASP A 23 -2.45 -3.28 -22.68
C ASP A 23 -1.85 -2.35 -21.64
N ALA A 24 -0.68 -2.70 -21.13
CA ALA A 24 0.03 -1.81 -20.22
C ALA A 24 0.25 -0.48 -20.94
N PRO A 25 -0.20 0.65 -20.37
CA PRO A 25 0.12 1.94 -20.96
C PRO A 25 1.64 2.08 -21.07
N SER A 26 2.12 2.91 -21.98
CA SER A 26 3.54 3.29 -21.98
C SER A 26 3.86 4.06 -20.69
N ALA A 27 5.08 3.88 -20.17
CA ALA A 27 5.52 4.69 -19.04
C ALA A 27 5.54 6.17 -19.46
N PRO A 28 5.00 7.10 -18.65
CA PRO A 28 5.05 8.52 -18.96
C PRO A 28 6.49 8.97 -19.21
N SER A 29 6.79 9.58 -20.35
CA SER A 29 8.13 10.05 -20.68
C SER A 29 8.58 11.14 -19.70
N HIS A 30 7.70 12.10 -19.41
CA HIS A 30 7.96 13.21 -18.51
C HIS A 30 7.59 12.89 -17.06
N ARG A 31 8.33 13.48 -16.11
CA ARG A 31 7.93 13.47 -14.70
C ARG A 31 6.77 14.44 -14.51
N TYR A 32 5.87 14.11 -13.60
CA TYR A 32 4.87 15.07 -13.16
C TYR A 32 5.57 16.29 -12.54
N SER A 33 5.14 17.50 -12.90
CA SER A 33 5.86 18.74 -12.57
C SER A 33 6.06 18.95 -11.07
N THR A 34 5.15 18.43 -10.23
CA THR A 34 5.25 18.52 -8.77
C THR A 34 6.02 17.38 -8.12
N SER A 35 6.46 16.37 -8.88
CA SER A 35 7.22 15.23 -8.34
C SER A 35 8.71 15.55 -8.31
N ASP A 36 9.23 15.91 -7.13
CA ASP A 36 10.68 16.05 -6.96
C ASP A 36 11.35 14.64 -6.95
N PRO A 37 12.28 14.35 -7.86
CA PRO A 37 13.04 13.09 -7.87
C PRO A 37 13.74 12.77 -6.54
N LYS A 38 14.15 13.80 -5.78
CA LYS A 38 14.88 13.67 -4.52
C LYS A 38 13.94 13.55 -3.32
N GLU A 39 12.68 13.92 -3.49
CA GLU A 39 11.66 13.78 -2.47
C GLU A 39 11.40 12.29 -2.23
N THR A 40 12.04 11.78 -1.18
CA THR A 40 11.69 10.52 -0.56
C THR A 40 11.21 10.86 0.84
N LEU A 41 9.91 10.76 1.07
CA LEU A 41 9.32 10.98 2.39
C LEU A 41 9.74 9.83 3.31
N ARG A 42 10.97 9.94 3.84
CA ARG A 42 11.55 9.00 4.78
C ARG A 42 11.36 9.57 6.16
N GLN A 43 10.64 8.83 7.00
CA GLN A 43 10.36 9.21 8.38
C GLN A 43 10.63 8.04 9.32
N CYS A 44 10.96 8.35 10.56
CA CYS A 44 11.10 7.33 11.60
C CYS A 44 9.78 6.54 11.75
N GLN A 45 9.86 5.22 11.78
CA GLN A 45 8.70 4.32 11.96
C GLN A 45 8.15 4.30 13.40
N TYR A 46 8.79 5.00 14.33
CA TYR A 46 8.32 5.12 15.71
C TYR A 46 7.77 6.51 16.02
N CYS A 47 8.59 7.56 15.83
CA CYS A 47 8.22 8.93 16.20
C CYS A 47 7.84 9.82 15.02
N PHE A 48 7.77 9.27 13.80
CA PHE A 48 7.41 9.98 12.57
C PHE A 48 8.28 11.19 12.19
N LYS A 49 9.41 11.40 12.88
CA LYS A 49 10.38 12.43 12.52
C LYS A 49 10.90 12.21 11.09
N SER A 50 10.65 13.17 10.21
CA SER A 50 11.11 13.18 8.82
C SER A 50 12.63 13.33 8.73
N LYS A 51 13.21 12.87 7.61
CA LYS A 51 14.60 13.12 7.23
C LYS A 51 14.78 14.59 6.83
N GLY A 52 14.78 15.48 7.82
CA GLY A 52 15.13 16.90 7.64
C GLY A 52 16.64 17.15 7.74
N ALA A 53 17.05 18.42 7.69
CA ALA A 53 18.44 18.82 7.87
C ALA A 53 19.00 18.29 9.20
N GLY A 54 20.03 17.45 9.13
CA GLY A 54 20.71 16.87 10.29
C GLY A 54 20.10 15.59 10.88
N VAL A 55 18.95 15.10 10.38
CA VAL A 55 18.37 13.84 10.87
C VAL A 55 18.82 12.66 10.02
N THR A 56 19.70 11.82 10.58
CA THR A 56 20.07 10.54 9.96
C THR A 56 19.05 9.46 10.33
N LEU A 57 18.57 8.72 9.33
CA LEU A 57 17.70 7.57 9.52
C LEU A 57 18.49 6.28 9.32
N GLN A 58 18.40 5.38 10.28
CA GLN A 58 19.06 4.08 10.30
C GLN A 58 18.04 2.97 10.01
N ARG A 59 18.40 2.04 9.13
CA ARG A 59 17.58 0.86 8.83
C ARG A 59 17.70 -0.19 9.94
N CYS A 60 16.66 -0.99 10.12
CA CYS A 60 16.76 -2.18 10.95
C CYS A 60 17.78 -3.17 10.37
N GLY A 61 18.78 -3.57 11.15
CA GLY A 61 19.86 -4.46 10.66
C GLY A 61 19.43 -5.88 10.30
N THR A 62 18.22 -6.32 10.68
CA THR A 62 17.76 -7.70 10.39
C THR A 62 17.16 -7.86 9.00
N TYR A 63 16.47 -6.84 8.51
CA TYR A 63 15.65 -6.96 7.30
C TYR A 63 15.59 -5.67 6.47
N GLU A 64 16.17 -4.58 6.98
CA GLU A 64 16.46 -3.33 6.26
C GLU A 64 15.27 -2.52 5.72
N ILE A 65 14.09 -2.75 6.28
CA ILE A 65 12.84 -2.13 5.81
C ILE A 65 12.47 -0.92 6.66
N ASP A 66 12.19 -1.14 7.94
CA ASP A 66 11.85 -0.04 8.84
C ASP A 66 13.09 0.81 9.12
N ILE A 67 12.86 2.11 9.15
CA ILE A 67 13.88 3.14 9.38
C ILE A 67 13.57 3.91 10.66
N TYR A 68 14.62 4.25 11.42
CA TYR A 68 14.52 4.88 12.72
C TYR A 68 15.50 6.04 12.83
N CYS A 69 15.12 7.13 13.49
CA CYS A 69 16.03 8.27 13.70
C CYS A 69 17.04 8.03 14.84
N SER A 70 16.85 6.98 15.66
CA SER A 70 17.76 6.62 16.74
C SER A 70 17.59 5.17 17.17
N LYS A 71 18.61 4.60 17.82
CA LYS A 71 18.52 3.29 18.49
C LYS A 71 17.43 3.25 19.58
N ALA A 72 17.16 4.39 20.23
CA ALA A 72 16.08 4.49 21.21
C ALA A 72 14.71 4.27 20.54
N CYS A 73 14.45 4.92 19.40
CA CYS A 73 13.23 4.70 18.62
C CYS A 73 13.12 3.26 18.11
N GLN A 74 14.22 2.66 17.65
CA GLN A 74 14.22 1.25 17.22
C GLN A 74 13.88 0.30 18.39
N ARG A 75 14.43 0.53 19.58
CA ARG A 75 14.11 -0.27 20.78
C ARG A 75 12.66 -0.10 21.23
N ALA A 76 12.14 1.14 21.21
CA ALA A 76 10.76 1.42 21.58
C ALA A 76 9.76 0.77 20.60
N ALA A 77 10.06 0.77 19.30
CA ALA A 77 9.26 0.08 18.30
C ALA A 77 9.40 -1.46 18.35
N ARG A 78 10.38 -2.03 19.07
CA ARG A 78 10.70 -3.46 18.99
C ARG A 78 9.50 -4.38 19.25
N LYS A 79 8.60 -4.02 20.15
CA LYS A 79 7.41 -4.82 20.49
C LYS A 79 6.47 -4.97 19.28
N THR A 80 6.12 -3.87 18.62
CA THR A 80 5.24 -3.87 17.44
C THR A 80 5.99 -4.33 16.18
N HIS A 81 7.27 -3.98 16.09
CA HIS A 81 8.11 -4.26 14.94
C HIS A 81 8.51 -5.75 14.81
N LYS A 82 8.68 -6.49 15.91
CA LYS A 82 9.20 -7.88 15.88
C LYS A 82 8.35 -8.82 15.02
N ALA A 83 7.02 -8.77 15.16
CA ALA A 83 6.11 -9.61 14.38
C ALA A 83 6.21 -9.29 12.88
N LYS A 84 6.12 -8.00 12.53
CA LYS A 84 6.31 -7.49 11.16
C LYS A 84 7.66 -7.90 10.58
N CYS A 85 8.74 -7.73 11.34
CA CYS A 85 10.10 -8.09 10.94
C CYS A 85 10.24 -9.56 10.54
N ALA A 86 9.63 -10.46 11.32
CA ALA A 86 9.70 -11.90 11.08
C ALA A 86 8.94 -12.28 9.80
N ILE A 87 7.74 -11.73 9.62
CA ILE A 87 6.93 -11.91 8.41
C ILE A 87 7.70 -11.40 7.19
N ASP A 88 8.17 -10.15 7.23
CA ASP A 88 8.88 -9.55 6.11
C ASP A 88 10.17 -10.30 5.76
N ARG A 89 10.90 -10.78 6.78
CA ARG A 89 12.09 -11.62 6.56
C ARG A 89 11.75 -12.93 5.84
N ALA A 90 10.70 -13.62 6.28
CA ALA A 90 10.26 -14.87 5.64
C ALA A 90 9.79 -14.63 4.20
N HIS A 91 9.09 -13.51 3.94
CA HIS A 91 8.67 -13.13 2.59
C HIS A 91 9.85 -12.82 1.67
N ILE A 92 10.85 -12.06 2.14
CA ILE A 92 12.05 -11.74 1.35
C ILE A 92 12.80 -13.02 0.99
N GLN A 93 12.96 -13.96 1.93
CA GLN A 93 13.64 -15.23 1.68
C GLN A 93 12.94 -16.07 0.61
N ARG A 94 11.60 -16.05 0.55
CA ARG A 94 10.81 -16.81 -0.44
C ARG A 94 10.82 -16.18 -1.84
N LEU A 95 10.97 -14.87 -1.95
CA LEU A 95 10.80 -14.12 -3.21
C LEU A 95 12.10 -13.87 -3.97
N SER A 96 13.23 -14.40 -3.49
CA SER A 96 14.57 -14.22 -4.05
C SER A 96 14.79 -14.82 -5.46
N THR A 97 13.81 -15.49 -6.06
CA THR A 97 14.01 -16.33 -7.27
C THR A 97 13.38 -15.82 -8.56
N THR A 98 12.74 -14.64 -8.60
CA THR A 98 12.10 -14.10 -9.82
C THR A 98 12.59 -12.71 -10.24
N SER A 99 12.55 -12.44 -11.55
CA SER A 99 13.25 -11.38 -12.30
C SER A 99 12.88 -9.92 -11.97
N ILE A 100 11.88 -9.69 -11.13
CA ILE A 100 11.63 -8.39 -10.50
C ILE A 100 11.42 -8.67 -9.02
N ASN A 101 12.21 -8.04 -8.15
CA ASN A 101 11.98 -8.07 -6.70
C ASN A 101 10.73 -7.23 -6.41
N VAL A 102 9.56 -7.80 -6.71
CA VAL A 102 8.23 -7.18 -6.60
C VAL A 102 8.03 -6.51 -5.24
N PRO A 103 8.39 -7.13 -4.10
CA PRO A 103 8.28 -6.46 -2.80
C PRO A 103 9.10 -5.18 -2.70
N LYS A 104 10.35 -5.21 -3.19
CA LYS A 104 11.23 -4.03 -3.19
C LYS A 104 10.67 -2.94 -4.09
N GLY A 105 10.24 -3.30 -5.30
CA GLY A 105 9.59 -2.39 -6.24
C GLY A 105 8.33 -1.78 -5.66
N LEU A 106 7.43 -2.61 -5.13
CA LEU A 106 6.16 -2.20 -4.57
C LEU A 106 6.38 -1.22 -3.41
N ARG A 107 7.29 -1.54 -2.48
CA ARG A 107 7.62 -0.62 -1.38
C ARG A 107 8.12 0.72 -1.86
N ALA A 108 9.02 0.71 -2.84
CA ALA A 108 9.63 1.92 -3.32
C ALA A 108 8.58 2.77 -4.08
N PHE A 109 7.68 2.13 -4.83
CA PHE A 109 6.49 2.74 -5.44
C PHE A 109 5.54 3.31 -4.36
N SER A 110 5.15 2.54 -3.35
CA SER A 110 4.29 3.01 -2.25
C SER A 110 4.89 4.18 -1.49
N SER A 111 6.20 4.15 -1.26
CA SER A 111 6.91 5.22 -0.56
C SER A 111 6.90 6.51 -1.36
N LYS A 112 7.09 6.41 -2.68
CA LYS A 112 7.07 7.56 -3.59
C LYS A 112 5.67 8.16 -3.73
N HIS A 113 4.64 7.32 -3.76
CA HIS A 113 3.25 7.73 -3.92
C HIS A 113 2.48 7.84 -2.60
N ARG A 114 3.18 7.88 -1.46
CA ARG A 114 2.55 7.78 -0.14
C ARG A 114 1.50 8.86 0.12
N LEU A 115 1.80 10.11 -0.24
CA LEU A 115 0.88 11.24 -0.05
C LEU A 115 -0.36 11.08 -0.91
N THR A 116 -0.19 10.81 -2.21
CA THR A 116 -1.30 10.54 -3.15
C THR A 116 -2.17 9.37 -2.69
N ILE A 117 -1.55 8.28 -2.25
CA ILE A 117 -2.24 7.10 -1.73
C ILE A 117 -3.04 7.43 -0.46
N ALA A 118 -2.44 8.17 0.48
CA ALA A 118 -3.12 8.56 1.71
C ALA A 118 -4.30 9.49 1.43
N GLU A 119 -4.12 10.48 0.56
CA GLU A 119 -5.18 11.41 0.14
C GLU A 119 -6.34 10.67 -0.55
N ALA A 120 -6.02 9.78 -1.49
CA ALA A 120 -7.01 8.92 -2.14
C ALA A 120 -7.77 8.07 -1.12
N GLY A 121 -7.07 7.48 -0.15
CA GLY A 121 -7.66 6.73 0.96
C GLY A 121 -8.66 7.54 1.77
N VAL A 122 -8.27 8.74 2.21
CA VAL A 122 -9.14 9.64 2.99
C VAL A 122 -10.40 10.01 2.22
N ARG A 123 -10.26 10.37 0.94
CA ARG A 123 -11.39 10.76 0.08
C ARG A 123 -12.31 9.57 -0.21
N ALA A 124 -11.75 8.44 -0.64
CA ALA A 124 -12.55 7.26 -1.00
C ALA A 124 -13.34 6.70 0.19
N LEU A 125 -12.73 6.67 1.37
CA LEU A 125 -13.37 6.17 2.59
C LEU A 125 -14.28 7.22 3.26
N GLY A 126 -14.32 8.47 2.78
CA GLY A 126 -15.20 9.50 3.33
C GLY A 126 -14.98 9.79 4.82
N ILE A 127 -13.74 9.66 5.31
CA ILE A 127 -13.41 9.64 6.75
C ILE A 127 -13.80 10.95 7.46
N PHE A 128 -13.79 12.08 6.76
CA PHE A 128 -14.22 13.36 7.34
C PHE A 128 -15.72 13.40 7.66
N GLY A 129 -16.54 12.66 6.91
CA GLY A 129 -17.98 12.55 7.17
C GLY A 129 -18.32 11.41 8.12
N GLU A 130 -17.64 10.26 7.97
CA GLU A 130 -17.86 9.08 8.80
C GLU A 130 -16.52 8.45 9.24
N PRO A 131 -15.93 8.89 10.37
CA PRO A 131 -14.61 8.41 10.80
C PRO A 131 -14.55 6.90 11.08
N THR A 132 -15.66 6.31 11.55
CA THR A 132 -15.78 4.87 11.82
C THR A 132 -15.66 4.02 10.56
N ARG A 133 -15.85 4.60 9.38
CA ARG A 133 -15.71 3.89 8.11
C ARG A 133 -14.30 3.35 7.88
N ALA A 134 -13.28 4.04 8.41
CA ALA A 134 -11.90 3.56 8.36
C ALA A 134 -11.69 2.23 9.10
N GLU A 135 -12.54 1.88 10.06
CA GLU A 135 -12.47 0.65 10.85
C GLU A 135 -13.18 -0.54 10.19
N ARG A 136 -14.10 -0.26 9.24
CA ARG A 136 -14.94 -1.27 8.57
C ARG A 136 -14.53 -1.52 7.13
N ASP A 137 -14.01 -0.49 6.46
CA ASP A 137 -13.73 -0.49 5.04
C ASP A 137 -12.24 -0.25 4.75
N VAL A 138 -11.79 -0.72 3.59
CA VAL A 138 -10.42 -0.52 3.09
C VAL A 138 -10.45 -0.06 1.64
N LEU A 139 -9.37 0.59 1.21
CA LEU A 139 -9.14 0.95 -0.19
C LEU A 139 -8.14 -0.03 -0.83
N PRO A 140 -8.57 -1.10 -1.50
CA PRO A 140 -7.72 -1.84 -2.42
C PRO A 140 -7.29 -0.99 -3.61
N VAL A 141 -5.99 -1.02 -3.88
CA VAL A 141 -5.38 -0.44 -5.08
C VAL A 141 -4.70 -1.57 -5.83
N LEU A 142 -5.30 -1.93 -6.96
CA LEU A 142 -4.87 -3.03 -7.81
C LEU A 142 -3.79 -2.54 -8.76
N LEU A 143 -2.64 -3.21 -8.74
CA LEU A 143 -1.42 -2.80 -9.42
C LEU A 143 -0.93 -3.87 -10.39
N ARG A 144 -0.43 -3.42 -11.53
CA ARG A 144 0.36 -4.24 -12.45
C ARG A 144 1.77 -3.71 -12.60
N PRO A 145 2.78 -4.59 -12.68
CA PRO A 145 4.15 -4.16 -12.94
C PRO A 145 4.27 -3.64 -14.38
N ARG A 146 5.11 -2.63 -14.59
CA ARG A 146 5.63 -2.24 -15.92
C ARG A 146 7.02 -2.83 -16.09
N LEU A 147 7.23 -3.59 -17.15
CA LEU A 147 8.50 -4.29 -17.40
C LEU A 147 9.62 -3.33 -17.84
N ASP A 148 9.24 -2.24 -18.49
CA ASP A 148 10.08 -1.26 -19.18
C ASP A 148 10.27 0.04 -18.37
N SER A 149 9.83 0.07 -17.10
CA SER A 149 9.86 1.30 -16.33
C SER A 149 11.28 1.69 -15.89
N PRO A 150 11.80 2.86 -16.31
CA PRO A 150 13.12 3.32 -15.90
C PRO A 150 13.14 3.91 -14.49
N ARG A 151 11.97 4.17 -13.89
CA ARG A 151 11.84 4.90 -12.62
C ARG A 151 10.92 4.19 -11.65
N VAL A 152 11.16 4.37 -10.36
CA VAL A 152 10.38 3.73 -9.29
C VAL A 152 8.93 4.22 -9.25
N GLU A 153 8.67 5.48 -9.58
CA GLU A 153 7.33 6.05 -9.63
C GLU A 153 6.46 5.43 -10.73
N THR A 154 7.08 4.80 -11.74
CA THR A 154 6.38 4.22 -12.89
C THR A 154 6.51 2.70 -12.94
N THR A 155 7.14 2.04 -11.96
CA THR A 155 7.30 0.56 -11.95
C THR A 155 5.99 -0.19 -11.84
N PHE A 156 4.93 0.46 -11.39
CA PHE A 156 3.58 -0.08 -11.39
C PHE A 156 2.61 0.92 -12.00
N TRP A 157 1.46 0.40 -12.41
CA TRP A 157 0.30 1.22 -12.75
C TRP A 157 -0.94 0.65 -12.10
N VAL A 158 -1.87 1.56 -11.77
CA VAL A 158 -3.14 1.22 -11.15
C VAL A 158 -4.10 0.75 -12.22
N THR A 159 -4.60 -0.48 -12.11
CA THR A 159 -5.63 -1.01 -13.02
C THR A 159 -7.03 -0.66 -12.52
N ALA A 160 -7.24 -0.74 -11.21
CA ALA A 160 -8.52 -0.49 -10.58
C ALA A 160 -8.36 -0.14 -9.10
N THR A 161 -9.38 0.50 -8.55
CA THR A 161 -9.53 0.74 -7.12
C THR A 161 -11.01 0.81 -6.78
N HIS A 162 -11.39 0.35 -5.59
CA HIS A 162 -12.76 0.42 -5.09
C HIS A 162 -12.72 0.40 -3.56
N VAL A 163 -13.80 0.79 -2.90
CA VAL A 163 -13.93 0.60 -1.44
C VAL A 163 -14.50 -0.79 -1.21
N ALA A 164 -13.88 -1.55 -0.31
CA ALA A 164 -14.32 -2.90 0.05
C ALA A 164 -14.42 -3.06 1.57
N PRO A 165 -15.35 -3.88 2.08
CA PRO A 165 -15.37 -4.27 3.48
C PRO A 165 -14.06 -4.95 3.89
N LEU A 166 -13.49 -4.55 5.03
CA LEU A 166 -12.28 -5.15 5.60
C LEU A 166 -12.45 -6.66 5.85
N ALA A 167 -13.67 -7.10 6.15
CA ALA A 167 -14.00 -8.52 6.36
C ALA A 167 -13.71 -9.39 5.12
N ASN A 168 -13.62 -8.82 3.92
CA ASN A 168 -13.36 -9.55 2.68
C ASN A 168 -11.88 -9.91 2.50
N PHE A 169 -10.98 -9.42 3.36
CA PHE A 169 -9.55 -9.62 3.22
C PHE A 169 -9.04 -10.79 4.06
N PRO A 170 -8.06 -11.56 3.55
CA PRO A 170 -7.41 -12.57 4.36
C PRO A 170 -6.73 -11.89 5.56
N ARG A 171 -6.87 -12.50 6.75
CA ARG A 171 -6.35 -11.96 8.02
C ARG A 171 -7.02 -10.64 8.44
N ALA A 172 -8.30 -10.44 8.10
CA ALA A 172 -9.08 -9.26 8.49
C ALA A 172 -9.00 -8.93 9.99
N GLU A 173 -9.03 -9.93 10.88
CA GLU A 173 -8.92 -9.71 12.33
C GLU A 173 -7.56 -9.10 12.72
N GLU A 174 -6.46 -9.65 12.20
CA GLU A 174 -5.13 -9.10 12.46
C GLU A 174 -4.99 -7.69 11.90
N MET A 175 -5.56 -7.44 10.72
CA MET A 175 -5.62 -6.10 10.16
C MET A 175 -6.39 -5.16 11.11
N ARG A 176 -7.58 -5.53 11.58
CA ARG A 176 -8.35 -4.73 12.56
C ARG A 176 -7.55 -4.40 13.80
N GLU A 177 -6.86 -5.39 14.38
CA GLU A 177 -6.03 -5.18 15.56
C GLU A 177 -4.91 -4.17 15.29
N GLN A 178 -4.20 -4.31 14.16
CA GLN A 178 -3.15 -3.37 13.76
C GLN A 178 -3.70 -1.95 13.55
N LEU A 179 -4.86 -1.82 12.91
CA LEU A 179 -5.52 -0.55 12.71
C LEU A 179 -5.93 0.09 14.02
N LYS A 180 -6.51 -0.68 14.94
CA LYS A 180 -6.91 -0.21 16.27
C LYS A 180 -5.69 0.32 17.03
N LEU A 181 -4.61 -0.47 17.09
CA LEU A 181 -3.36 -0.05 17.74
C LEU A 181 -2.78 1.23 17.12
N SER A 182 -2.77 1.33 15.78
CA SER A 182 -2.26 2.51 15.09
C SER A 182 -3.17 3.72 15.27
N SER A 183 -4.48 3.53 15.25
CA SER A 183 -5.48 4.59 15.45
C SER A 183 -5.43 5.14 16.86
N ASP A 184 -5.33 4.28 17.87
CA ASP A 184 -5.22 4.68 19.28
C ASP A 184 -3.89 5.41 19.56
N ALA A 185 -2.80 4.99 18.91
CA ALA A 185 -1.54 5.73 18.96
C ALA A 185 -1.68 7.12 18.31
N ASN A 186 -2.29 7.19 17.12
CA ASN A 186 -2.49 8.45 16.40
C ASN A 186 -3.41 9.42 17.16
N ARG A 187 -4.51 8.93 17.73
CA ARG A 187 -5.45 9.71 18.56
C ARG A 187 -4.78 10.28 19.80
N ARG A 188 -3.93 9.51 20.48
CA ARG A 188 -3.12 10.01 21.61
C ARG A 188 -2.14 11.13 21.23
N SER A 189 -1.77 11.23 19.96
CA SER A 189 -0.94 12.31 19.42
C SER A 189 -1.76 13.45 18.78
N GLY A 190 -3.09 13.48 18.98
CA GLY A 190 -3.98 14.52 18.44
C GLY A 190 -4.37 14.36 16.97
N MET A 191 -4.07 13.21 16.35
CA MET A 191 -4.49 12.90 14.96
C MET A 191 -5.84 12.17 14.95
N ALA A 192 -6.56 12.23 13.83
CA ALA A 192 -7.92 11.67 13.72
C ALA A 192 -8.00 10.13 13.86
N GLY A 193 -6.92 9.40 13.54
CA GLY A 193 -6.88 7.94 13.59
C GLY A 193 -5.96 7.35 12.52
N GLY A 194 -6.25 6.14 12.06
CA GLY A 194 -5.59 5.48 10.95
C GLY A 194 -6.60 4.99 9.90
N LEU A 195 -6.10 4.58 8.74
CA LEU A 195 -6.87 3.93 7.69
C LEU A 195 -5.99 2.88 7.00
N PHE A 196 -6.61 1.93 6.30
CA PHE A 196 -5.89 1.00 5.43
C PHE A 196 -6.06 1.29 3.95
N VAL A 197 -4.93 1.31 3.26
CA VAL A 197 -4.87 1.11 1.82
C VAL A 197 -4.08 -0.16 1.56
N VAL A 198 -4.65 -1.07 0.77
CA VAL A 198 -4.02 -2.35 0.44
C VAL A 198 -3.57 -2.31 -1.01
N LEU A 199 -2.25 -2.32 -1.23
CA LEU A 199 -1.68 -2.39 -2.57
C LEU A 199 -1.53 -3.85 -2.99
N MET A 200 -2.26 -4.26 -4.01
CA MET A 200 -2.30 -5.64 -4.47
C MET A 200 -1.69 -5.73 -5.86
N LYS A 201 -0.57 -6.47 -5.99
CA LYS A 201 -0.10 -6.85 -7.32
C LYS A 201 -1.03 -7.95 -7.84
N ILE A 202 -1.60 -7.74 -9.02
CA ILE A 202 -2.31 -8.80 -9.73
C ILE A 202 -1.30 -9.61 -10.55
N GLY A 203 -1.27 -10.93 -10.38
CA GLY A 203 -0.51 -11.83 -11.25
C GLY A 203 -1.23 -12.11 -12.57
N GLN A 204 -0.48 -12.43 -13.63
CA GLN A 204 -1.06 -12.86 -14.92
C GLN A 204 -1.95 -14.11 -14.77
N ARG A 205 -1.75 -14.94 -13.74
CA ARG A 205 -2.54 -16.17 -13.47
C ARG A 205 -3.68 -15.98 -12.47
N ASP A 206 -3.67 -14.91 -11.67
CA ASP A 206 -4.83 -14.60 -10.81
C ASP A 206 -6.03 -14.16 -11.67
N TYR A 207 -5.73 -13.64 -12.88
CA TYR A 207 -6.66 -13.44 -13.99
C TYR A 207 -7.44 -14.72 -14.35
N ASP A 208 -6.76 -15.85 -14.53
CA ASP A 208 -7.39 -17.11 -14.97
C ASP A 208 -8.29 -17.73 -13.89
N ARG A 209 -7.97 -17.52 -12.60
CA ARG A 209 -8.79 -18.05 -11.49
C ARG A 209 -10.05 -17.24 -11.20
N CYS A 210 -10.00 -15.92 -11.34
CA CYS A 210 -11.21 -15.10 -11.26
C CYS A 210 -12.09 -15.29 -12.50
N ALA A 211 -11.50 -15.48 -13.69
CA ALA A 211 -12.25 -15.74 -14.92
C ALA A 211 -12.81 -17.18 -15.03
N GLY A 212 -12.21 -18.16 -14.34
CA GLY A 212 -12.61 -19.57 -14.38
C GLY A 212 -13.55 -20.03 -13.26
N GLY A 213 -14.08 -19.12 -12.44
CA GLY A 213 -14.96 -19.42 -11.30
C GLY A 213 -16.46 -19.40 -11.59
N ILE A 214 -16.86 -19.24 -12.85
CA ILE A 214 -18.25 -19.38 -13.31
C ILE A 214 -18.31 -20.60 -14.22
N SER A 215 -18.51 -21.76 -13.62
CA SER A 215 -18.96 -22.99 -14.29
C SER A 215 -19.93 -23.71 -13.38
#